data_AF-A0A968GM91-F1
#
_entry.id   AF-A0A968GM91-F1
#
_cell.length_a   1.000
_cell.length_b   1.000
_cell.length_c   1.000
_cell.angle_alpha   90.00
_cell.angle_beta   90.00
_cell.angle_gamma   90.00
#
_symmetry.space_group_name_H-M   'P 1'
#
loop_
_entity.id
_entity.type
_entity.pdbx_description
1 polymer ?
#
loop_
_entity_poly.entity_id
_entity_poly.type
_entity_poly.pdbx_seq_one_letter_code
_entity_poly.pdbx_strand_id
1 'polypeptide(L)' 'MRRDLELPGSFGDWLKARRKTLDLTQEELSSQAGCSVFALRKIETGERRPSKQLAALLADALQI' A
#
# COMPACT_ATOMS: atom_id res chain seq x y z
N MET A 1 16.40 -9.44 -17.54
CA MET A 1 16.51 -7.98 -17.82
C MET A 1 15.24 -7.34 -17.28
N ARG A 2 15.28 -6.84 -16.02
CA ARG A 2 14.16 -6.12 -15.42
C ARG A 2 14.05 -4.77 -16.10
N ARG A 3 12.91 -4.46 -16.72
CA ARG A 3 12.54 -3.10 -17.07
C ARG A 3 11.36 -2.72 -16.19
N ASP A 4 11.74 -2.20 -15.05
CA ASP A 4 10.87 -1.45 -14.15
C ASP A 4 10.56 -0.12 -14.85
N LEU A 5 9.31 0.06 -15.30
CA LEU A 5 8.63 1.34 -15.58
C LEU A 5 7.21 1.02 -16.11
N GLU A 6 6.46 0.17 -15.40
CA GLU A 6 5.01 0.09 -15.59
C GLU A 6 4.38 1.21 -14.74
N LEU A 7 3.71 2.15 -15.40
CA LEU A 7 2.73 3.02 -14.76
C LEU A 7 1.80 2.12 -13.92
N PRO A 8 1.45 2.49 -12.68
CA PRO A 8 0.97 1.51 -11.72
C PRO A 8 -0.35 0.90 -12.22
N GLY A 9 -0.34 -0.42 -12.41
CA GLY A 9 -1.58 -1.18 -12.38
C GLY A 9 -2.34 -0.82 -11.11
N SER A 10 -3.62 -0.48 -11.23
CA SER A 10 -4.52 -0.21 -10.10
C SER A 10 -4.00 0.72 -8.97
N PHE A 11 -4.84 1.00 -7.97
CA PHE A 11 -4.36 1.65 -6.73
C PHE A 11 -3.53 0.67 -5.88
N GLY A 12 -3.86 -0.62 -5.94
CA GLY A 12 -3.24 -1.66 -5.13
C GLY A 12 -1.78 -1.93 -5.51
N ASP A 13 -1.47 -1.98 -6.80
CA ASP A 13 -0.08 -2.24 -7.21
C ASP A 13 0.81 -1.01 -6.97
N TRP A 14 0.27 0.21 -7.14
CA TRP A 14 0.96 1.43 -6.71
C TRP A 14 1.29 1.38 -5.21
N LEU A 15 0.30 1.07 -4.36
CA LEU A 15 0.46 1.03 -2.92
C LEU A 15 1.56 0.02 -2.51
N LYS A 16 1.51 -1.17 -3.11
CA LYS A 16 2.49 -2.24 -2.89
C LYS A 16 3.89 -1.86 -3.35
N ALA A 17 4.00 -1.20 -4.49
CA ALA A 17 5.28 -0.70 -5.00
C ALA A 17 5.86 0.35 -4.06
N ARG A 18 5.07 1.36 -3.66
CA ARG A 18 5.51 2.42 -2.73
C ARG A 18 5.95 1.85 -1.39
N ARG A 19 5.20 0.92 -0.80
CA ARG A 19 5.59 0.23 0.43
C ARG A 19 6.97 -0.43 0.30
N LYS A 20 7.20 -1.16 -0.80
CA LYS A 20 8.50 -1.81 -1.06
C LYS A 20 9.64 -0.82 -1.26
N THR A 21 9.39 0.35 -1.84
CA THR A 21 10.44 1.39 -1.96
C THR A 21 10.88 1.94 -0.61
N LEU A 22 10.03 1.83 0.42
CA LEU A 22 10.34 2.19 1.81
C LEU A 22 10.85 0.99 2.63
N ASP A 23 11.09 -0.16 1.99
CA ASP A 23 11.51 -1.42 2.62
C ASP A 23 10.56 -1.92 3.73
N LEU A 24 9.29 -1.55 3.66
CA LEU A 24 8.28 -1.96 4.65
C LEU A 24 7.64 -3.30 4.27
N THR A 25 7.45 -4.17 5.25
CA THR A 25 6.58 -5.35 5.18
C THR A 25 5.10 -4.96 5.26
N GLN A 26 4.20 -5.88 4.92
CA GLN A 26 2.74 -5.61 5.06
C GLN A 26 2.37 -5.43 6.54
N GLU A 27 3.03 -6.17 7.42
CA GLU A 27 2.92 -6.09 8.87
C GLU A 27 3.28 -4.69 9.36
N GLU A 28 4.44 -4.15 8.97
CA GLU A 28 4.90 -2.82 9.40
C GLU A 28 4.00 -1.70 8.87
N LEU A 29 3.65 -1.70 7.58
CA LEU A 29 2.75 -0.68 7.04
C LEU A 29 1.36 -0.76 7.69
N SER A 30 0.84 -1.96 7.90
CA SER A 30 -0.48 -2.12 8.53
C SER A 30 -0.48 -1.63 9.98
N SER A 31 0.61 -1.87 10.71
CA SER A 31 0.81 -1.38 12.07
C SER A 31 0.88 0.15 12.11
N GLN A 32 1.66 0.77 11.22
CA GLN A 32 1.77 2.24 11.13
C GLN A 32 0.44 2.90 10.74
N ALA A 33 -0.29 2.32 9.78
CA ALA A 33 -1.58 2.85 9.31
C ALA A 33 -2.78 2.44 10.19
N GLY A 34 -2.56 1.71 11.29
CA GLY A 34 -3.61 1.31 12.23
C GLY A 34 -4.66 0.38 11.63
N CYS A 35 -4.26 -0.55 10.75
CA CYS A 35 -5.14 -1.52 10.11
C CYS A 35 -4.62 -2.95 10.21
N SER A 36 -5.46 -3.94 9.87
CA SER A 36 -4.99 -5.33 9.83
C SER A 36 -4.22 -5.62 8.55
N VAL A 37 -3.23 -6.51 8.62
CA VAL A 37 -2.49 -7.04 7.47
C VAL A 37 -3.44 -7.57 6.39
N PHE A 38 -4.52 -8.24 6.80
CA PHE A 38 -5.54 -8.75 5.89
C PHE A 38 -6.28 -7.63 5.13
N ALA A 39 -6.61 -6.53 5.82
CA ALA A 39 -7.23 -5.37 5.18
C ALA A 39 -6.26 -4.71 4.19
N LEU A 40 -4.99 -4.54 4.57
CA LEU A 40 -3.95 -4.01 3.69
C LEU A 40 -3.76 -4.89 2.45
N ARG A 41 -3.70 -6.21 2.62
CA ARG A 41 -3.57 -7.16 1.51
C ARG A 41 -4.72 -7.02 0.49
N LYS A 42 -5.97 -6.91 0.95
CA LYS A 42 -7.13 -6.70 0.06
C LYS A 42 -7.08 -5.35 -0.67
N ILE A 43 -6.46 -4.36 -0.07
CA ILE A 43 -6.24 -3.07 -0.73
C ILE A 43 -5.15 -3.20 -1.79
N GLU A 44 -4.03 -3.86 -1.47
CA GLU A 44 -2.94 -4.12 -2.42
C GLU A 44 -3.37 -5.01 -3.60
N THR A 45 -4.34 -5.91 -3.43
CA THR A 45 -4.91 -6.72 -4.51
C THR A 45 -6.05 -6.04 -5.27
N GLY A 46 -6.46 -4.84 -4.86
CA GLY A 46 -7.58 -4.12 -5.46
C GLY A 46 -8.98 -4.66 -5.11
N GLU A 47 -9.07 -5.71 -4.29
CA GLU A 47 -10.34 -6.26 -3.80
C GLU A 47 -11.10 -5.29 -2.88
N ARG A 48 -10.39 -4.36 -2.24
CA ARG A 48 -10.97 -3.38 -1.33
C ARG A 48 -10.41 -1.98 -1.56
N ARG A 49 -11.28 -0.98 -1.52
CA ARG A 49 -10.86 0.43 -1.41
C ARG A 49 -10.79 0.84 0.06
N PRO A 50 -9.74 1.56 0.49
CA PRO A 50 -9.68 2.13 1.84
C PRO A 50 -10.76 3.19 2.03
N SER A 51 -11.19 3.42 3.28
CA SER A 51 -11.98 4.61 3.62
C SER A 51 -11.11 5.87 3.48
N LYS A 52 -11.71 7.06 3.48
CA LYS A 52 -10.96 8.32 3.46
C LYS A 52 -9.97 8.44 4.63
N GLN A 53 -10.41 8.03 5.83
CA GLN A 53 -9.55 8.04 7.02
C GLN A 53 -8.36 7.09 6.86
N LEU A 54 -8.60 5.85 6.43
CA LEU A 54 -7.51 4.88 6.23
C LEU A 54 -6.58 5.31 5.09
N ALA A 55 -7.11 5.95 4.04
CA ALA A 55 -6.30 6.50 2.95
C ALA A 55 -5.35 7.60 3.45
N ALA A 56 -5.80 8.47 4.36
CA ALA A 56 -4.94 9.48 4.98
C ALA A 56 -3.83 8.83 5.84
N LEU A 57 -4.18 7.86 6.69
CA LEU A 57 -3.21 7.12 7.50
C LEU A 57 -2.17 6.36 6.65
N LEU A 58 -2.62 5.79 5.53
CA LEU A 58 -1.73 5.17 4.56
C LEU A 58 -0.84 6.20 3.87
N ALA A 59 -1.34 7.39 3.55
CA ALA A 59 -0.52 8.46 2.96
C ALA A 59 0.59 8.89 3.92
N ASP A 60 0.25 9.13 5.19
CA ASP A 60 1.22 9.47 6.25
C ASP A 60 2.29 8.38 6.39
N ALA A 61 1.88 7.11 6.50
CA ALA A 61 2.81 5.98 6.63
C ALA A 61 3.66 5.73 5.38
N LEU A 62 3.15 6.08 4.19
CA LEU A 62 3.86 5.96 2.91
C LEU A 62 4.65 7.21 2.52
N GLN A 63 4.66 8.22 3.39
CA GLN A 63 5.39 9.47 3.20
C GLN A 63 5.04 10.11 1.85
N ILE A 64 3.74 10.33 1.60
CA ILE A 64 3.20 11.01 0.41
C ILE A 64 2.19 12.10 0.76
#